data_AF-A0A962IWS7-F1
#
_entry.id   AF-A0A962IWS7-F1
#
_cell.length_a   1.000
_cell.length_b   1.000
_cell.length_c   1.000
_cell.angle_alpha   90.00
_cell.angle_beta   90.00
_cell.angle_gamma   90.00
#
_symmetry.space_group_name_H-M   'P 1'
#
loop_
_entity.id
_entity.type
_entity.pdbx_description
1 polymer ?
#
loop_
_entity_poly.entity_id
_entity_poly.type
_entity_poly.pdbx_seq_one_letter_code
_entity_poly.pdbx_strand_id
1 'polypeptide(L)'
;MSDETIIRGKKGVLGDSTVRYVTTYTPSLLESIPRAQQRNSLGITADGLPFKGLDVWNAYEFTWLNGKGKPEVAVAQLHVPAKSANIIESK
;
A
#
# COMPACT_ATOMS: atom_id res chain seq x y z
N MET A 1 -21.15 -25.45 -9.85
CA MET A 1 -21.42 -25.80 -8.44
C MET A 1 -20.25 -26.64 -7.97
N SER A 2 -19.32 -26.02 -7.24
CA SER A 2 -18.17 -26.57 -6.49
C SER A 2 -17.31 -25.35 -6.12
N ASP A 3 -17.80 -24.50 -5.23
CA ASP A 3 -17.66 -24.57 -3.76
C ASP A 3 -16.34 -23.91 -3.28
N GLU A 4 -16.53 -23.00 -2.32
CA GLU A 4 -15.59 -21.99 -1.85
C GLU A 4 -14.55 -22.59 -0.90
N THR A 5 -13.30 -22.16 -0.99
CA THR A 5 -12.49 -21.92 0.22
C THR A 5 -11.38 -20.93 -0.12
N ILE A 6 -11.65 -19.63 0.05
CA ILE A 6 -10.59 -18.65 0.25
C ILE A 6 -9.94 -19.01 1.58
N ILE A 7 -8.83 -19.76 1.53
CA ILE A 7 -7.97 -19.92 2.70
C ILE A 7 -7.44 -18.52 3.01
N ARG A 8 -7.91 -17.93 4.11
CA ARG A 8 -7.28 -16.78 4.76
C ARG A 8 -5.87 -17.22 5.18
N GLY A 9 -4.93 -17.14 4.23
CA GLY A 9 -3.52 -17.39 4.46
C GLY A 9 -3.00 -16.39 5.48
N LYS A 10 -2.30 -16.91 6.49
CA LYS A 10 -1.55 -16.12 7.47
C LYS A 10 -0.69 -15.09 6.72
N LYS A 11 -0.75 -13.82 7.16
CA LYS A 11 -0.02 -12.70 6.53
C LYS A 11 1.48 -13.00 6.54
N GLY A 12 2.01 -13.47 5.42
CA GLY A 12 3.43 -13.70 5.24
C GLY A 12 4.17 -12.37 5.21
N VAL A 13 5.24 -12.26 6.00
CA VAL A 13 6.15 -11.12 6.04
C VAL A 13 7.13 -11.18 4.87
N LEU A 14 7.85 -10.09 4.59
CA LEU A 14 8.96 -10.10 3.63
C LEU A 14 9.93 -11.27 3.93
N GLY A 15 10.22 -12.08 2.92
CA GLY A 15 11.08 -13.28 3.03
C GLY A 15 10.35 -14.59 3.37
N ASP A 16 9.03 -14.57 3.59
CA ASP A 16 8.24 -15.79 3.76
C ASP A 16 8.04 -16.51 2.42
N SER A 17 8.54 -17.75 2.33
CA SER A 17 8.48 -18.60 1.12
C SER A 17 7.07 -19.02 0.72
N THR A 18 6.07 -18.78 1.58
CA THR A 18 4.65 -19.01 1.27
C THR A 18 4.00 -17.84 0.53
N VAL A 19 4.66 -16.68 0.45
CA VAL A 19 4.16 -15.51 -0.27
C VAL A 19 4.35 -15.69 -1.77
N ARG A 20 3.25 -15.68 -2.52
CA ARG A 20 3.28 -15.71 -3.98
C ARG A 20 3.55 -14.31 -4.53
N TYR A 21 4.62 -14.20 -5.33
CA TYR A 21 4.92 -12.97 -6.07
C TYR A 21 4.01 -12.85 -7.28
N VAL A 22 3.45 -11.67 -7.49
CA VAL A 22 2.63 -11.34 -8.65
C VAL A 22 3.50 -10.60 -9.66
N THR A 23 3.46 -11.03 -10.93
CA THR A 23 4.33 -10.52 -12.01
C THR A 23 3.62 -9.57 -12.96
N THR A 24 2.35 -9.28 -12.71
CA THR A 24 1.51 -8.39 -13.51
C THR A 24 0.90 -7.30 -12.63
N TYR A 25 0.54 -6.17 -13.24
CA TYR A 25 -0.04 -5.05 -12.50
C TYR A 25 -1.33 -5.47 -11.78
N THR A 26 -1.30 -5.40 -10.45
CA THR A 26 -2.38 -5.91 -9.59
C THR A 26 -2.64 -4.93 -8.43
N PRO A 27 -3.44 -3.87 -8.65
CA PRO A 27 -3.66 -2.82 -7.67
C PRO A 27 -4.43 -3.31 -6.43
N SER A 28 -5.16 -4.42 -6.53
CA SER A 28 -5.87 -5.05 -5.42
C SER A 28 -4.95 -5.61 -4.32
N LEU A 29 -3.63 -5.62 -4.54
CA LEU A 29 -2.64 -5.96 -3.50
C LEU A 29 -2.44 -4.84 -2.48
N LEU A 30 -2.86 -3.60 -2.79
CA LEU A 30 -2.72 -2.49 -1.86
C LEU A 30 -3.68 -2.64 -0.68
N GLU A 31 -3.13 -2.64 0.53
CA GLU A 31 -3.90 -2.63 1.78
C GLU A 31 -4.02 -1.18 2.28
N SER A 32 -5.26 -0.72 2.47
CA SER A 32 -5.54 0.61 3.03
C SER A 32 -5.84 0.53 4.52
N ILE A 33 -5.24 1.42 5.30
CA ILE A 33 -5.52 1.58 6.73
C ILE A 33 -6.20 2.93 6.96
N PRO A 34 -7.44 2.98 7.49
CA PRO A 34 -8.12 4.23 7.80
C PRO A 34 -7.38 5.05 8.86
N ARG A 35 -7.08 6.31 8.55
CA ARG A 35 -6.44 7.23 9.52
C ARG A 35 -7.37 7.58 10.68
N ALA A 36 -8.68 7.53 10.43
CA ALA A 36 -9.71 7.85 11.42
C ALA A 36 -9.57 7.01 12.69
N GLN A 37 -9.15 5.74 12.58
CA GLN A 37 -9.02 4.84 13.72
C GLN A 37 -8.10 5.40 14.81
N GLN A 38 -6.86 5.74 14.48
CA GLN A 38 -5.91 6.34 15.42
C GLN A 38 -6.19 7.82 15.70
N ARG A 39 -6.75 8.56 14.74
CA ARG A 39 -7.06 10.00 14.94
C ARG A 39 -8.19 10.20 15.94
N ASN A 40 -9.23 9.38 15.87
CA ASN A 40 -10.37 9.47 16.78
C ASN A 40 -9.93 9.21 18.23
N SER A 41 -9.00 8.28 18.49
CA SER A 41 -8.47 8.06 19.84
C SER A 41 -7.68 9.24 20.39
N LEU A 42 -7.22 10.14 19.52
CA LEU A 42 -6.54 11.39 19.88
C LEU A 42 -7.50 12.60 19.87
N GLY A 43 -8.80 12.39 19.66
CA GLY A 43 -9.79 13.47 19.55
C GLY A 43 -9.68 14.30 18.27
N ILE A 44 -8.99 13.80 17.24
CA ILE A 44 -8.77 14.51 15.98
C ILE A 44 -9.84 14.09 14.96
N THR A 45 -10.59 15.07 14.45
CA THR A 45 -11.59 14.84 13.39
C THR A 45 -11.00 15.09 12.00
N ALA A 46 -11.60 14.51 10.97
CA ALA A 46 -11.16 14.70 9.59
C ALA A 46 -11.26 16.17 9.12
N ASP A 47 -12.30 16.88 9.57
CA ASP A 47 -12.57 18.27 9.21
C ASP A 47 -11.74 19.27 10.03
N GLY A 48 -11.18 18.82 11.16
CA GLY A 48 -10.46 19.63 12.14
C GLY A 48 -9.02 19.19 12.37
N LEU A 49 -8.29 18.80 11.32
CA LEU A 49 -6.89 18.42 11.46
C LEU A 49 -6.05 19.58 12.01
N PRO A 50 -5.35 19.41 13.15
CA PRO A 50 -4.55 20.48 13.76
C PRO A 50 -3.19 20.70 13.05
N PHE A 51 -2.98 20.04 11.92
CA PHE A 51 -1.74 20.06 11.16
C PHE A 51 -1.97 19.96 9.65
N LYS A 52 -0.94 20.33 8.89
CA LYS A 52 -0.82 20.09 7.45
C LYS A 52 0.45 19.27 7.21
N GLY A 53 0.45 18.40 6.21
CA GLY A 53 1.61 17.58 5.91
C GLY A 53 1.35 16.54 4.83
N LEU A 54 2.40 15.78 4.55
CA LEU A 54 2.44 14.69 3.59
C LEU A 54 3.10 13.48 4.26
N ASP A 55 2.65 12.28 3.92
CA ASP A 55 3.47 11.09 4.05
C ASP A 55 4.32 11.00 2.77
N VAL A 56 5.65 11.02 2.92
CA VAL A 56 6.58 10.93 1.82
C VAL A 56 7.19 9.53 1.81
N TRP A 57 6.93 8.78 0.74
CA TRP A 57 7.45 7.43 0.56
C TRP A 57 8.52 7.43 -0.52
N ASN A 58 9.64 6.76 -0.27
CA ASN A 58 10.70 6.55 -1.25
C ASN A 58 10.71 5.07 -1.64
N ALA A 59 10.40 4.78 -2.90
CA ALA A 59 10.50 3.45 -3.49
C ALA A 59 11.82 3.36 -4.25
N TYR A 60 12.85 2.86 -3.56
CA TYR A 60 14.20 2.70 -4.12
C TYR A 60 14.30 1.56 -5.12
N GLU A 61 13.40 0.57 -5.02
CA GLU A 61 13.37 -0.64 -5.85
C GLU A 61 12.16 -0.62 -6.81
N PHE A 62 12.06 0.42 -7.64
CA PHE A 62 10.96 0.56 -8.61
C PHE A 62 11.44 0.21 -10.02
N THR A 63 10.83 -0.81 -10.62
CA THR A 63 11.16 -1.34 -11.94
C THR A 63 9.91 -1.80 -12.69
N TRP A 64 9.92 -1.69 -14.01
CA TRP A 64 8.83 -2.14 -14.89
C TRP A 64 9.36 -2.48 -16.29
N LEU A 65 8.55 -3.13 -17.13
CA LEU A 65 8.85 -3.31 -18.55
C LEU A 65 8.19 -2.19 -19.37
N ASN A 66 8.95 -1.54 -20.25
CA ASN A 66 8.37 -0.60 -21.22
C ASN A 66 7.57 -1.35 -22.31
N GLY A 67 6.93 -0.61 -23.23
CA GLY A 67 6.09 -1.19 -24.29
C GLY A 67 6.81 -2.15 -25.26
N LYS A 68 8.15 -2.26 -25.20
CA LYS A 68 8.96 -3.21 -25.99
C LYS A 68 9.49 -4.39 -25.15
N GLY A 69 9.08 -4.51 -23.88
CA GLY A 69 9.55 -5.57 -22.99
C GLY A 69 10.94 -5.33 -22.40
N LYS A 70 11.52 -4.14 -22.56
CA LYS A 70 12.80 -3.79 -21.93
C LYS A 70 12.57 -3.35 -20.48
N PRO A 71 13.31 -3.89 -19.50
CA PRO A 71 13.30 -3.39 -18.12
C PRO A 71 13.77 -1.94 -18.03
N GLU A 72 13.02 -1.13 -17.29
CA GLU A 72 13.37 0.24 -16.90
C GLU A 72 13.38 0.33 -15.37
N VAL A 73 14.26 1.16 -14.82
CA VAL A 73 14.42 1.35 -13.37
C VAL A 73 14.37 2.83 -13.02
N ALA A 74 13.82 3.14 -11.84
CA ALA A 74 13.85 4.48 -11.29
C ALA A 74 13.77 4.44 -9.76
N VAL A 75 14.11 5.55 -9.11
CA VAL A 75 13.69 5.82 -7.74
C VAL A 75 12.44 6.67 -7.81
N ALA A 76 11.36 6.22 -7.16
CA ALA A 76 10.11 6.96 -7.12
C ALA A 76 9.89 7.57 -5.73
N GLN A 77 9.40 8.80 -5.71
CA GLN A 77 8.93 9.45 -4.49
C GLN A 77 7.42 9.70 -4.59
N LEU A 78 6.68 9.19 -3.61
CA LEU A 78 5.22 9.31 -3.55
C LEU A 78 4.86 10.24 -2.39
N HIS A 79 4.03 11.23 -2.67
CA HIS A 79 3.53 12.18 -1.67
C HIS A 79 2.05 11.96 -1.44
N VAL A 80 1.69 11.49 -0.25
CA VAL A 80 0.29 11.26 0.12
C VAL A 80 -0.14 12.33 1.12
N PRO A 81 -1.17 13.14 0.81
CA PRO A 81 -1.62 14.17 1.75
C PRO A 81 -2.04 13.60 3.10
N ALA A 82 -1.66 14.25 4.20
CA ALA A 82 -2.14 13.89 5.53
C ALA A 82 -3.67 14.00 5.65
N LYS A 83 -4.33 14.75 4.75
CA LYS A 83 -5.79 14.83 4.66
C LYS A 83 -6.47 13.63 3.98
N SER A 84 -5.71 12.75 3.33
CA SER A 84 -6.27 11.51 2.76
C SER A 84 -6.96 10.67 3.83
N ALA A 85 -8.03 9.96 3.46
CA ALA A 85 -8.79 9.13 4.40
C ALA A 85 -7.95 7.96 4.96
N ASN A 86 -7.05 7.42 4.14
CA ASN A 86 -6.27 6.22 4.45
C ASN A 86 -4.76 6.48 4.35
N ILE A 87 -3.99 5.71 5.09
CA ILE A 87 -2.58 5.42 4.80
C ILE A 87 -2.50 4.08 4.06
N ILE A 88 -1.43 3.85 3.30
CA ILE A 88 -1.15 2.56 2.67
C ILE A 88 -0.25 1.76 3.61
N GLU A 89 -0.54 0.48 3.81
CA GLU A 89 0.27 -0.40 4.65
C GLU A 89 1.61 -0.72 3.98
N SER A 90 2.72 -0.60 4.73
CA SER A 90 4.06 -1.04 4.29
C SER A 90 4.21 -2.51 4.67
N LYS A 91 4.15 -3.40 3.70
CA LYS A 91 4.37 -4.84 3.90
C LYS A 91 5.85 -5.20 3.86
#